data_AF-A0A662QYX5-F1
#
_entry.id   AF-A0A662QYX5-F1
#
_cell.length_a   1.000
_cell.length_b   1.000
_cell.length_c   1.000
_cell.angle_alpha   90.00
_cell.angle_beta   90.00
_cell.angle_gamma   90.00
#
_symmetry.space_group_name_H-M   'P 1'
#
loop_
_entity.id
_entity.type
_entity.pdbx_description
1 polymer ?
#
loop_
_entity_poly.entity_id
_entity_poly.type
_entity_poly.pdbx_seq_one_letter_code
_entity_poly.pdbx_strand_id
1 'polypeptide(L)'
;MMAGELKGSAVLIQREMRGYGRRTKEGTVLSLVEATYLLSVGKMKVVENGRELTFEELFKKGTRRTERFELIYTVYTDLRNRGYHPSLHAIDLKLYKRGKCAGEEPSWAIVHVLSERERITFSRLWNMTHSIEGLRRRLVIAVVDEEGDITYYLVRTVEPAGEFTLKIEETIPQPSATLLSERAIVWKGESSKALHEKFFGTMLDENRLHLSMIEVAYLLDENALTLTDVDGNKVENIIELGRSIDPDFDKKLTVYGDMRRKGLIPKTGYKFGSHFRVYKRPNKHSDYLLHIVDTLSLPEMSKSVRLAHSVRKKMLFANLIMNEVKYIEVEWFRP
;
A
#
# COMPACT_ATOMS: atom_id res chain seq x y z
N MET A 1 18.44 40.20 -7.47
CA MET A 1 18.16 39.02 -6.62
C MET A 1 17.14 39.44 -5.57
N MET A 2 16.07 38.67 -5.34
CA MET A 2 15.04 39.04 -4.35
C MET A 2 15.59 38.85 -2.93
N ALA A 3 15.18 39.66 -1.96
CA ALA A 3 15.50 39.45 -0.54
C ALA A 3 14.22 39.12 0.24
N GLY A 4 14.30 38.15 1.14
CA GLY A 4 13.23 37.78 2.06
C GLY A 4 13.70 37.84 3.51
N GLU A 5 12.82 38.28 4.40
CA GLU A 5 13.10 38.42 5.83
C GLU A 5 12.60 37.18 6.59
N LEU A 6 13.49 36.50 7.30
CA LEU A 6 13.14 35.36 8.14
C LEU A 6 12.46 35.83 9.43
N LYS A 7 11.18 35.47 9.61
CA LYS A 7 10.38 35.74 10.82
C LYS A 7 9.85 34.43 11.38
N GLY A 8 10.39 33.99 12.52
CA GLY A 8 10.02 32.72 13.13
C GLY A 8 10.29 31.54 12.19
N SER A 9 9.26 30.81 11.78
CA SER A 9 9.38 29.64 10.90
C SER A 9 8.97 29.91 9.44
N ALA A 10 9.00 31.17 9.02
CA ALA A 10 8.65 31.56 7.65
C ALA A 10 9.50 32.72 7.14
N VAL A 11 9.60 32.86 5.83
CA VAL A 11 10.30 33.97 5.17
C VAL A 11 9.27 34.86 4.46
N LEU A 12 9.24 36.14 4.82
CA LEU A 12 8.36 37.13 4.21
C LEU A 12 9.07 37.83 3.05
N ILE A 13 8.40 37.89 1.90
CA ILE A 13 8.82 38.68 0.75
C ILE A 13 7.74 39.70 0.38
N GLN A 14 8.13 40.94 0.04
CA GLN A 14 7.20 42.01 -0.35
C GLN A 14 6.79 41.95 -1.83
N ARG A 15 6.89 40.77 -2.47
CA ARG A 15 6.54 40.57 -3.87
C ARG A 15 5.86 39.21 -4.05
N GLU A 16 4.93 39.15 -4.99
CA GLU A 16 4.34 37.87 -5.39
C GLU A 16 5.32 37.02 -6.18
N MET A 17 5.35 35.72 -5.86
CA MET A 17 6.12 34.73 -6.60
C MET A 17 5.22 33.59 -7.05
N ARG A 18 5.10 33.40 -8.37
CA ARG A 18 4.20 32.39 -8.93
C ARG A 18 4.60 31.00 -8.47
N GLY A 19 3.65 30.29 -7.86
CA GLY A 19 3.81 28.93 -7.40
C GLY A 19 4.64 28.78 -6.12
N TYR A 20 4.94 29.85 -5.38
CA TYR A 20 5.61 29.77 -4.08
C TYR A 20 4.83 30.54 -3.02
N GLY A 21 4.80 29.97 -1.81
CA GLY A 21 4.28 30.61 -0.61
C GLY A 21 2.78 30.86 -0.62
N ARG A 22 2.31 31.43 0.49
CA ARG A 22 0.93 31.88 0.68
C ARG A 22 0.87 33.40 0.63
N ARG A 23 -0.07 33.95 -0.15
CA ARG A 23 -0.31 35.39 -0.21
C ARG A 23 -0.98 35.86 1.09
N THR A 24 -0.51 36.99 1.60
CA THR A 24 -1.05 37.69 2.78
C THR A 24 -1.10 39.19 2.50
N LYS A 25 -1.70 39.98 3.40
CA LYS A 25 -1.73 41.45 3.28
C LYS A 25 -0.33 42.09 3.33
N GLU A 26 0.62 41.46 4.01
CA GLU A 26 1.98 41.97 4.23
C GLU A 26 2.98 41.52 3.14
N GLY A 27 2.54 40.66 2.22
CA GLY A 27 3.37 40.06 1.18
C GLY A 27 3.16 38.56 1.03
N THR A 28 4.10 37.88 0.39
CA THR A 28 4.10 36.41 0.26
C THR A 28 4.91 35.80 1.38
N VAL A 29 4.28 34.86 2.11
CA VAL A 29 4.91 34.10 3.18
C VAL A 29 5.36 32.75 2.62
N LEU A 30 6.67 32.53 2.61
CA LEU A 30 7.31 31.30 2.20
C LEU A 30 7.56 30.41 3.42
N SER A 31 7.32 29.11 3.27
CA SER A 31 7.85 28.12 4.22
C SER A 31 9.38 28.08 4.18
N LEU A 32 10.00 27.52 5.22
CA LEU A 32 11.46 27.30 5.23
C LEU A 32 11.90 26.39 4.08
N VAL A 33 11.08 25.41 3.68
CA VAL A 33 11.37 24.52 2.54
C VAL A 33 11.45 25.32 1.24
N GLU A 34 10.44 26.14 0.97
CA GLU A 34 10.38 26.98 -0.23
C GLU A 34 11.52 28.02 -0.26
N ALA A 35 11.77 28.67 0.88
CA ALA A 35 12.83 29.67 0.99
C ALA A 35 14.22 29.05 0.80
N THR A 36 14.46 27.87 1.38
CA THR A 36 15.73 27.15 1.25
C THR A 36 15.97 26.69 -0.19
N TYR A 37 14.92 26.24 -0.88
CA TYR A 37 15.01 25.92 -2.31
C TYR A 37 15.30 27.16 -3.15
N LEU A 38 14.60 28.27 -2.91
CA LEU A 38 14.81 29.51 -3.66
C LEU A 38 16.21 30.10 -3.43
N LEU A 39 16.75 29.95 -2.22
CA LEU A 39 18.14 30.30 -1.89
C LEU A 39 19.13 29.39 -2.63
N SER A 40 18.90 28.06 -2.64
CA SER A 40 19.82 27.11 -3.28
C SER A 40 19.92 27.30 -4.80
N VAL A 41 18.82 27.67 -5.46
CA VAL A 41 18.82 27.99 -6.90
C VAL A 41 19.18 29.45 -7.21
N GLY A 42 19.65 30.23 -6.22
CA GLY A 42 20.12 31.61 -6.40
C GLY A 42 19.04 32.63 -6.76
N LYS A 43 17.75 32.29 -6.55
CA LYS A 43 16.62 33.18 -6.87
C LYS A 43 16.31 34.18 -5.76
N MET A 44 16.75 33.91 -4.54
CA MET A 44 16.45 34.73 -3.36
C MET A 44 17.62 34.72 -2.36
N LYS A 45 17.80 35.82 -1.64
CA LYS A 45 18.60 35.95 -0.42
C LYS A 45 17.69 35.92 0.80
N VAL A 46 18.12 35.30 1.88
CA VAL A 46 17.35 35.30 3.15
C VAL A 46 18.12 36.09 4.19
N VAL A 47 17.44 37.03 4.86
CA VAL A 47 18.02 37.92 5.87
C VAL A 47 17.32 37.68 7.21
N GLU A 48 18.09 37.59 8.29
CA GLU A 48 17.59 37.54 9.68
C GLU A 48 18.34 38.60 10.49
N ASN A 49 17.63 39.52 11.15
CA ASN A 49 18.21 40.62 11.94
C ASN A 49 19.25 41.46 11.16
N GLY A 50 18.98 41.76 9.89
CA GLY A 50 19.87 42.56 9.04
C GLY A 50 21.08 41.80 8.47
N ARG A 51 21.28 40.52 8.82
CA ARG A 51 22.35 39.68 8.29
C ARG A 51 21.83 38.68 7.26
N GLU A 52 22.50 38.59 6.12
CA GLU A 52 22.25 37.55 5.12
C GLU A 52 22.66 36.17 5.66
N LEU A 53 21.77 35.18 5.54
CA LEU A 53 22.01 33.81 5.92
C LEU A 53 22.60 33.02 4.76
N THR A 54 23.56 32.15 5.06
CA THR A 54 24.04 31.15 4.09
C THR A 54 23.01 30.03 3.92
N PHE A 55 23.15 29.23 2.87
CA PHE A 55 22.34 28.01 2.69
C PHE A 55 22.44 27.08 3.91
N GLU A 56 23.66 26.85 4.41
CA GLU A 56 23.90 25.99 5.57
C GLU A 56 23.17 26.49 6.82
N GLU A 57 23.21 27.81 7.08
CA GLU A 57 22.54 28.41 8.24
C GLU A 57 21.02 28.29 8.14
N LEU A 58 20.45 28.57 6.97
CA LEU A 58 19.01 28.45 6.75
C LEU A 58 18.55 27.00 6.82
N PHE A 59 19.32 26.07 6.27
CA PHE A 59 19.03 24.65 6.30
C PHE A 59 19.02 24.12 7.74
N LYS A 60 20.07 24.43 8.54
CA LYS A 60 20.13 24.09 9.97
C LYS A 60 18.96 24.66 10.76
N LYS A 61 18.50 25.87 10.43
CA LYS A 61 17.31 26.47 11.05
C LYS A 61 16.03 25.74 10.62
N GLY A 62 15.91 25.34 9.36
CA GLY A 62 14.84 24.48 8.84
C GLY A 62 14.70 23.20 9.64
N THR A 63 15.79 22.42 9.74
CA THR A 63 15.84 21.16 10.51
C THR A 63 15.43 21.32 11.97
N ARG A 64 15.78 22.45 12.61
CA ARG A 64 15.41 22.71 14.02
C ARG A 64 13.95 23.13 14.21
N ARG A 65 13.31 23.69 13.18
CA ARG A 65 11.99 24.35 13.28
C ARG A 65 10.87 23.58 12.59
N THR A 66 11.20 22.57 11.77
CA THR A 66 10.25 21.80 10.99
C THR A 66 10.63 20.33 11.05
N GLU A 67 9.68 19.50 11.47
CA GLU A 67 9.85 18.04 11.50
C GLU A 67 10.07 17.50 10.07
N ARG A 68 11.00 16.55 9.91
CA ARG A 68 11.34 15.92 8.62
C ARG A 68 11.71 16.94 7.53
N PHE A 69 12.23 18.11 7.93
CA PHE A 69 12.55 19.22 7.03
C PHE A 69 13.43 18.78 5.86
N GLU A 70 14.51 18.05 6.15
CA GLU A 70 15.48 17.56 5.18
C GLU A 70 14.83 16.62 4.16
N LEU A 71 13.96 15.72 4.60
CA LEU A 71 13.25 14.80 3.70
C LEU A 71 12.29 15.57 2.79
N ILE A 72 11.49 16.48 3.37
CA ILE A 72 10.52 17.29 2.63
C ILE A 72 11.27 18.19 1.64
N TYR A 73 12.39 18.78 2.03
CA TYR A 73 13.24 19.59 1.15
C TYR A 73 13.78 18.78 -0.03
N THR A 74 14.27 17.56 0.22
CA THR A 74 14.78 16.65 -0.82
C THR A 74 13.69 16.34 -1.85
N VAL A 75 12.50 15.92 -1.40
CA VAL A 75 11.35 15.64 -2.28
C VAL A 75 10.85 16.89 -3.00
N TYR A 76 10.75 18.01 -2.30
CA TYR A 76 10.34 19.29 -2.87
C TYR A 76 11.27 19.70 -4.02
N THR A 77 12.58 19.56 -3.82
CA THR A 77 13.62 19.91 -4.79
C THR A 77 13.55 19.00 -6.02
N ASP A 78 13.42 17.69 -5.85
CA ASP A 78 13.25 16.76 -6.97
C ASP A 78 12.00 17.08 -7.80
N LEU A 79 10.85 17.29 -7.15
CA LEU A 79 9.62 17.67 -7.84
C LEU A 79 9.76 19.00 -8.59
N ARG A 80 10.43 19.99 -7.99
CA ARG A 80 10.73 21.28 -8.65
C ARG A 80 11.61 21.11 -9.87
N ASN A 81 12.66 20.31 -9.78
CA ASN A 81 13.57 20.02 -10.89
C ASN A 81 12.86 19.29 -12.04
N ARG A 82 11.82 18.52 -11.73
CA ARG A 82 10.94 17.87 -12.73
C ARG A 82 9.91 18.82 -13.35
N GLY A 83 9.82 20.08 -12.91
CA GLY A 83 8.88 21.07 -13.41
C GLY A 83 7.51 21.06 -12.72
N TYR A 84 7.42 20.47 -11.53
CA TYR A 84 6.25 20.59 -10.66
C TYR A 84 6.40 21.77 -9.70
N HIS A 85 5.27 22.37 -9.32
CA HIS A 85 5.23 23.47 -8.35
C HIS A 85 4.45 23.04 -7.09
N PRO A 86 5.00 22.14 -6.26
CA PRO A 86 4.30 21.68 -5.07
C PRO A 86 4.10 22.80 -4.05
N SER A 87 3.06 22.68 -3.24
CA SER A 87 2.77 23.58 -2.10
C SER A 87 2.69 22.80 -0.81
N LEU A 88 2.94 23.44 0.33
CA LEU A 88 2.93 22.78 1.64
C LEU A 88 1.50 22.37 2.05
N HIS A 89 1.39 21.24 2.72
CA HIS A 89 0.15 20.67 3.22
C HIS A 89 0.32 20.13 4.65
N ALA A 90 -0.77 19.94 5.38
CA ALA A 90 -0.75 19.38 6.73
C ALA A 90 -0.20 17.94 6.79
N ILE A 91 -0.21 17.22 5.67
CA ILE A 91 0.50 15.94 5.52
C ILE A 91 1.96 16.26 5.22
N ASP A 92 2.31 16.64 3.98
CA ASP A 92 3.59 17.31 3.69
C ASP A 92 3.45 18.22 2.47
N LEU A 93 3.06 17.69 1.30
CA LEU A 93 2.94 18.47 0.06
C LEU A 93 1.63 18.20 -0.71
N LYS A 94 1.18 19.20 -1.45
CA LYS A 94 0.18 19.10 -2.52
C LYS A 94 0.89 19.11 -3.86
N LEU A 95 0.53 18.14 -4.72
CA LEU A 95 1.06 18.02 -6.07
C LEU A 95 0.00 18.39 -7.11
N TYR A 96 0.40 19.26 -8.03
CA TYR A 96 -0.41 19.75 -9.14
C TYR A 96 0.00 19.05 -10.42
N LYS A 97 -0.78 19.22 -11.50
CA LYS A 97 -0.31 18.79 -12.83
C LYS A 97 0.98 19.53 -13.16
N ARG A 98 1.84 18.91 -13.97
CA ARG A 98 3.13 19.49 -14.35
C ARG A 98 2.95 20.90 -14.93
N GLY A 99 3.78 21.85 -14.48
CA GLY A 99 3.68 23.27 -14.85
C GLY A 99 2.55 24.08 -14.21
N LYS A 100 1.62 23.44 -13.48
CA LYS A 100 0.53 24.11 -12.73
C LYS A 100 0.92 24.29 -11.28
N CYS A 101 0.29 25.26 -10.61
CA CYS A 101 0.51 25.52 -9.18
C CYS A 101 -0.79 25.87 -8.42
N ALA A 102 -0.64 26.11 -7.12
CA ALA A 102 -1.71 26.59 -6.27
C ALA A 102 -2.40 27.84 -6.86
N GLY A 103 -3.73 27.85 -6.87
CA GLY A 103 -4.55 28.92 -7.43
C GLY A 103 -4.90 28.75 -8.92
N GLU A 104 -4.19 27.92 -9.68
CA GLU A 104 -4.49 27.67 -11.09
C GLU A 104 -5.41 26.47 -11.28
N GLU A 105 -5.09 25.35 -10.62
CA GLU A 105 -5.89 24.12 -10.65
C GLU A 105 -5.89 23.44 -9.27
N PRO A 106 -6.89 22.61 -8.95
CA PRO A 106 -6.84 21.74 -7.78
C PRO A 106 -5.63 20.80 -7.86
N SER A 107 -4.97 20.57 -6.71
CA SER A 107 -3.95 19.52 -6.59
C SER A 107 -4.59 18.16 -6.86
N TRP A 108 -3.95 17.31 -7.67
CA TRP A 108 -4.43 15.95 -7.95
C TRP A 108 -3.89 14.92 -6.96
N ALA A 109 -2.81 15.24 -6.24
CA ALA A 109 -2.25 14.37 -5.21
C ALA A 109 -1.83 15.12 -3.95
N ILE A 110 -1.81 14.37 -2.86
CA ILE A 110 -1.10 14.72 -1.62
C ILE A 110 0.12 13.81 -1.56
N VAL A 111 1.30 14.39 -1.35
CA VAL A 111 2.55 13.64 -1.17
C VAL A 111 2.83 13.57 0.34
N HIS A 112 2.98 12.36 0.85
CA HIS A 112 3.51 12.07 2.18
C HIS A 112 4.96 11.66 2.04
N VAL A 113 5.86 12.37 2.70
CA VAL A 113 7.30 12.14 2.65
C VAL A 113 7.71 11.31 3.85
N LEU A 114 8.41 10.20 3.61
CA LEU A 114 8.85 9.27 4.65
C LEU A 114 10.32 8.91 4.42
N SER A 115 11.06 8.68 5.50
CA SER A 115 12.36 8.01 5.44
C SER A 115 12.14 6.51 5.20
N GLU A 116 13.08 5.85 4.51
CA GLU A 116 13.10 4.40 4.39
C GLU A 116 13.10 3.66 5.74
N ARG A 117 13.52 4.31 6.83
CA ARG A 117 13.61 3.71 8.17
C ARG A 117 12.28 3.74 8.92
N GLU A 118 11.30 4.48 8.41
CA GLU A 118 10.00 4.59 9.05
C GLU A 118 9.16 3.32 8.87
N ARG A 119 8.07 3.26 9.64
CA ARG A 119 7.04 2.23 9.52
C ARG A 119 5.69 2.92 9.48
N ILE A 120 4.77 2.38 8.68
CA ILE A 120 3.40 2.88 8.59
C ILE A 120 2.42 1.74 8.87
N THR A 121 1.49 1.97 9.80
CA THR A 121 0.43 0.98 10.05
C THR A 121 -0.53 0.94 8.87
N PHE A 122 -1.07 -0.24 8.58
CA PHE A 122 -2.06 -0.40 7.52
C PHE A 122 -3.27 0.52 7.75
N SER A 123 -3.75 0.62 8.98
CA SER A 123 -4.87 1.50 9.33
C SER A 123 -4.56 2.99 9.06
N ARG A 124 -3.33 3.45 9.36
CA ARG A 124 -2.91 4.82 9.04
C ARG A 124 -2.88 5.04 7.53
N LEU A 125 -2.28 4.10 6.79
CA LEU A 125 -2.22 4.17 5.33
C LEU A 125 -3.63 4.21 4.70
N TRP A 126 -4.51 3.31 5.13
CA TRP A 126 -5.91 3.26 4.70
C TRP A 126 -6.63 4.58 4.98
N ASN A 127 -6.58 5.07 6.22
CA ASN A 127 -7.28 6.30 6.61
C ASN A 127 -6.79 7.52 5.82
N MET A 128 -5.47 7.64 5.63
CA MET A 128 -4.89 8.71 4.81
C MET A 128 -5.38 8.65 3.37
N THR A 129 -5.35 7.48 2.74
CA THR A 129 -5.80 7.29 1.35
C THR A 129 -7.31 7.51 1.20
N HIS A 130 -8.11 6.92 2.09
CA HIS A 130 -9.57 6.99 2.04
C HIS A 130 -10.10 8.41 2.29
N SER A 131 -9.50 9.14 3.24
CA SER A 131 -9.93 10.52 3.58
C SER A 131 -9.79 11.52 2.43
N ILE A 132 -8.91 11.27 1.47
CA ILE A 132 -8.66 12.16 0.33
C ILE A 132 -9.26 11.67 -0.99
N GLU A 133 -9.77 10.44 -1.03
CA GLU A 133 -10.37 9.83 -2.22
C GLU A 133 -11.60 10.61 -2.70
N GLY A 134 -12.50 10.98 -1.77
CA GLY A 134 -13.68 11.80 -2.08
C GLY A 134 -13.35 13.21 -2.61
N LEU A 135 -12.12 13.69 -2.37
CA LEU A 135 -11.63 14.97 -2.89
C LEU A 135 -11.04 14.87 -4.29
N ARG A 136 -11.19 13.71 -4.96
CA ARG A 136 -10.56 13.37 -6.25
C ARG A 136 -9.03 13.54 -6.23
N ARG A 137 -8.44 13.34 -5.05
CA ARG A 137 -6.99 13.36 -4.85
C ARG A 137 -6.48 11.94 -4.63
N ARG A 138 -5.20 11.73 -4.94
CA ARG A 138 -4.50 10.48 -4.65
C ARG A 138 -3.43 10.68 -3.61
N LEU A 139 -3.11 9.62 -2.86
CA LEU A 139 -1.97 9.62 -1.95
C LEU A 139 -0.74 9.17 -2.72
N VAL A 140 0.32 9.97 -2.68
CA VAL A 140 1.65 9.59 -3.13
C VAL A 140 2.53 9.45 -1.89
N ILE A 141 3.19 8.32 -1.71
CA ILE A 141 4.27 8.18 -0.74
C ILE A 141 5.59 8.44 -1.46
N ALA A 142 6.36 9.41 -0.99
CA ALA A 142 7.73 9.63 -1.40
C ALA A 142 8.65 9.08 -0.31
N VAL A 143 9.35 7.99 -0.60
CA VAL A 143 10.33 7.40 0.31
C VAL A 143 11.71 7.94 -0.06
N VAL A 144 12.40 8.51 0.91
CA VAL A 144 13.79 8.98 0.79
C VAL A 144 14.69 7.98 1.52
N ASP A 145 15.68 7.43 0.81
CA ASP A 145 16.67 6.52 1.41
C ASP A 145 17.85 7.27 2.06
N GLU A 146 18.80 6.52 2.61
CA GLU A 146 19.97 7.09 3.28
C GLU A 146 20.96 7.81 2.36
N GLU A 147 20.93 7.52 1.05
CA GLU A 147 21.75 8.18 0.04
C GLU A 147 21.05 9.43 -0.55
N GLY A 148 19.79 9.67 -0.17
CA GLY A 148 18.98 10.79 -0.64
C GLY A 148 18.21 10.50 -1.93
N ASP A 149 18.23 9.25 -2.39
CA ASP A 149 17.46 8.78 -3.53
C ASP A 149 15.98 8.67 -3.17
N ILE A 150 15.11 8.99 -4.14
CA ILE A 150 13.67 9.10 -3.92
C ILE A 150 12.93 8.05 -4.75
N THR A 151 12.12 7.24 -4.07
CA THR A 151 11.14 6.36 -4.72
C THR A 151 9.72 6.81 -4.42
N TYR A 152 8.92 7.04 -5.48
CA TYR A 152 7.52 7.43 -5.35
C TYR A 152 6.58 6.23 -5.55
N TYR A 153 5.55 6.16 -4.73
CA TYR A 153 4.49 5.17 -4.80
C TYR A 153 3.13 5.84 -4.84
N LEU A 154 2.27 5.42 -5.76
CA LEU A 154 0.87 5.84 -5.77
C LEU A 154 0.05 4.81 -4.99
N VAL A 155 -0.75 5.30 -4.05
CA VAL A 155 -1.52 4.49 -3.11
C VAL A 155 -3.01 4.73 -3.35
N ARG A 156 -3.77 3.64 -3.44
CA ARG A 156 -5.22 3.68 -3.71
C ARG A 156 -5.95 2.67 -2.84
N THR A 157 -7.08 3.07 -2.29
CA THR A 157 -8.10 2.14 -1.82
C THR A 157 -8.68 1.40 -3.03
N VAL A 158 -8.93 0.11 -2.90
CA VAL A 158 -9.53 -0.70 -3.96
C VAL A 158 -10.55 -1.67 -3.38
N GLU A 159 -11.58 -1.96 -4.15
CA GLU A 159 -12.49 -3.08 -3.90
C GLU A 159 -12.25 -4.12 -5.00
N PRO A 160 -11.34 -5.08 -4.79
CA PRO A 160 -11.03 -6.07 -5.81
C PRO A 160 -12.24 -7.00 -5.99
N ALA A 161 -12.65 -7.19 -7.24
CA ALA A 161 -13.75 -8.07 -7.62
C ALA A 161 -13.27 -9.05 -8.68
N GLY A 162 -13.68 -10.31 -8.53
CA GLY A 162 -13.47 -11.34 -9.53
C GLY A 162 -14.76 -11.68 -10.28
N GLU A 163 -14.61 -12.51 -11.29
CA GLU A 163 -15.66 -12.96 -12.21
C GLU A 163 -16.12 -14.39 -11.88
N PHE A 164 -15.50 -15.03 -10.88
CA PHE A 164 -15.84 -16.40 -10.52
C PHE A 164 -17.06 -16.45 -9.59
N THR A 165 -18.11 -17.09 -10.06
CA THR A 165 -19.28 -17.41 -9.23
C THR A 165 -19.21 -18.87 -8.80
N LEU A 166 -19.26 -19.13 -7.50
CA LEU A 166 -19.43 -20.47 -6.98
C LEU A 166 -20.82 -20.99 -7.39
N LYS A 167 -20.87 -21.92 -8.33
CA LYS A 167 -22.09 -22.69 -8.58
C LYS A 167 -22.23 -23.75 -7.49
N ILE A 168 -23.30 -23.66 -6.72
CA ILE A 168 -23.73 -24.71 -5.79
C ILE A 168 -24.50 -25.71 -6.65
N GLU A 169 -23.88 -26.83 -6.99
CA GLU A 169 -24.59 -27.98 -7.54
C GLU A 169 -24.98 -28.88 -6.38
N GLU A 170 -26.29 -29.14 -6.24
CA GLU A 170 -26.90 -29.89 -5.13
C GLU A 170 -26.61 -31.40 -5.18
N THR A 171 -25.97 -31.90 -6.25
CA THR A 171 -25.94 -33.33 -6.59
C THR A 171 -24.66 -34.08 -6.24
N ILE A 172 -23.63 -33.41 -5.69
CA ILE A 172 -22.38 -34.08 -5.33
C ILE A 172 -22.41 -34.44 -3.84
N PRO A 173 -22.18 -35.71 -3.44
CA PRO A 173 -21.98 -36.07 -2.05
C PRO A 173 -20.90 -35.19 -1.43
N GLN A 174 -21.16 -34.65 -0.24
CA GLN A 174 -20.23 -33.74 0.44
C GLN A 174 -18.81 -34.35 0.44
N PRO A 175 -17.82 -33.69 -0.19
CA PRO A 175 -16.45 -34.20 -0.24
C PRO A 175 -15.92 -34.55 1.15
N SER A 176 -15.15 -35.62 1.23
CA SER A 176 -14.46 -36.02 2.46
C SER A 176 -12.95 -35.97 2.24
N ALA A 177 -12.24 -35.37 3.19
CA ALA A 177 -10.79 -35.30 3.21
C ALA A 177 -10.21 -35.91 4.49
N THR A 178 -9.00 -36.44 4.38
CA THR A 178 -8.20 -36.87 5.52
C THR A 178 -7.14 -35.81 5.81
N LEU A 179 -7.14 -35.28 7.03
CA LEU A 179 -6.08 -34.43 7.55
C LEU A 179 -4.82 -35.26 7.76
N LEU A 180 -3.76 -34.82 7.11
CA LEU A 180 -2.38 -35.16 7.41
C LEU A 180 -1.75 -33.95 8.10
N SER A 181 -0.62 -34.15 8.79
CA SER A 181 0.14 -33.12 9.53
C SER A 181 -0.26 -31.65 9.28
N GLU A 182 -0.02 -31.11 8.07
CA GLU A 182 -0.30 -29.70 7.72
C GLU A 182 -1.12 -29.55 6.42
N ARG A 183 -1.82 -30.60 6.00
CA ARG A 183 -2.51 -30.64 4.70
C ARG A 183 -3.59 -31.70 4.69
N ALA A 184 -4.64 -31.52 3.90
CA ALA A 184 -5.66 -32.55 3.74
C ALA A 184 -5.66 -33.13 2.32
N ILE A 185 -5.97 -34.43 2.20
CA ILE A 185 -6.13 -35.11 0.92
C ILE A 185 -7.59 -35.54 0.76
N VAL A 186 -8.19 -35.15 -0.37
CA VAL A 186 -9.44 -35.73 -0.87
C VAL A 186 -9.05 -36.91 -1.76
N TRP A 187 -9.51 -38.11 -1.42
CA TRP A 187 -9.05 -39.35 -2.06
C TRP A 187 -9.87 -39.75 -3.29
N LYS A 188 -11.15 -39.33 -3.35
CA LYS A 188 -12.10 -39.74 -4.39
C LYS A 188 -12.02 -38.81 -5.60
N GLY A 189 -11.80 -39.37 -6.79
CA GLY A 189 -11.58 -38.59 -8.01
C GLY A 189 -12.71 -37.65 -8.40
N GLU A 190 -13.97 -38.05 -8.22
CA GLU A 190 -15.13 -37.19 -8.49
C GLU A 190 -15.15 -35.94 -7.58
N SER A 191 -15.06 -36.14 -6.27
CA SER A 191 -15.00 -35.03 -5.29
C SER A 191 -13.76 -34.15 -5.48
N SER A 192 -12.61 -34.78 -5.77
CA SER A 192 -11.35 -34.08 -6.07
C SER A 192 -11.49 -33.16 -7.28
N LYS A 193 -12.03 -33.67 -8.40
CA LYS A 193 -12.26 -32.89 -9.62
C LYS A 193 -13.26 -31.75 -9.39
N ALA A 194 -14.38 -32.03 -8.72
CA ALA A 194 -15.39 -31.04 -8.42
C ALA A 194 -14.87 -29.86 -7.58
N LEU A 195 -14.05 -30.13 -6.56
CA LEU A 195 -13.39 -29.08 -5.78
C LEU A 195 -12.33 -28.34 -6.60
N HIS A 196 -11.58 -29.06 -7.43
CA HIS A 196 -10.55 -28.46 -8.28
C HIS A 196 -11.12 -27.52 -9.35
N GLU A 197 -12.25 -27.88 -9.96
CA GLU A 197 -12.99 -27.03 -10.91
C GLU A 197 -13.50 -25.75 -10.27
N LYS A 198 -13.78 -25.78 -8.96
CA LYS A 198 -14.07 -24.60 -8.14
C LYS A 198 -12.81 -23.84 -7.69
N PHE A 199 -11.65 -24.22 -8.22
CA PHE A 199 -10.33 -23.69 -7.92
C PHE A 199 -9.86 -23.89 -6.49
N PHE A 200 -10.25 -24.98 -5.83
CA PHE A 200 -9.64 -25.42 -4.57
C PHE A 200 -8.52 -26.42 -4.81
N GLY A 201 -7.51 -26.37 -3.95
CA GLY A 201 -6.42 -27.34 -3.91
C GLY A 201 -5.53 -27.38 -5.15
N THR A 202 -4.76 -28.46 -5.24
CA THR A 202 -3.91 -28.85 -6.37
C THR A 202 -4.06 -30.36 -6.57
N MET A 203 -4.38 -30.80 -7.80
CA MET A 203 -4.45 -32.23 -8.10
C MET A 203 -3.06 -32.85 -7.96
N LEU A 204 -2.96 -33.95 -7.21
CA LEU A 204 -1.74 -34.77 -7.09
C LEU A 204 -1.63 -35.76 -8.24
N ASP A 205 -2.78 -36.31 -8.62
CA ASP A 205 -2.98 -37.25 -9.73
C ASP A 205 -4.43 -37.13 -10.24
N GLU A 206 -4.92 -38.07 -11.05
CA GLU A 206 -6.28 -38.03 -11.60
C GLU A 206 -7.39 -38.16 -10.55
N ASN A 207 -7.06 -38.63 -9.34
CA ASN A 207 -8.01 -39.00 -8.30
C ASN A 207 -7.89 -38.18 -7.01
N ARG A 208 -6.68 -37.71 -6.69
CA ARG A 208 -6.38 -37.15 -5.38
C ARG A 208 -6.15 -35.65 -5.44
N LEU A 209 -6.87 -34.91 -4.60
CA LEU A 209 -6.70 -33.47 -4.46
C LEU A 209 -6.00 -33.15 -3.14
N HIS A 210 -4.96 -32.32 -3.22
CA HIS A 210 -4.30 -31.74 -2.06
C HIS A 210 -4.91 -30.39 -1.71
N LEU A 211 -5.40 -30.24 -0.47
CA LEU A 211 -5.91 -28.99 0.08
C LEU A 211 -4.93 -28.41 1.11
N SER A 212 -4.72 -27.11 1.05
CA SER A 212 -4.02 -26.37 2.10
C SER A 212 -4.90 -26.18 3.35
N MET A 213 -4.30 -25.96 4.52
CA MET A 213 -5.06 -25.73 5.77
C MET A 213 -6.09 -24.60 5.68
N ILE A 214 -5.75 -23.50 4.99
CA ILE A 214 -6.69 -22.38 4.78
C ILE A 214 -7.87 -22.81 3.90
N GLU A 215 -7.62 -23.56 2.83
CA GLU A 215 -8.69 -24.08 1.97
C GLU A 215 -9.59 -25.06 2.74
N VAL A 216 -9.00 -25.92 3.59
CA VAL A 216 -9.75 -26.84 4.45
C VAL A 216 -10.63 -26.08 5.43
N ALA A 217 -10.07 -25.12 6.18
CA ALA A 217 -10.83 -24.32 7.14
C ALA A 217 -11.96 -23.54 6.46
N TYR A 218 -11.69 -22.94 5.29
CA TYR A 218 -12.72 -22.25 4.51
C TYR A 218 -13.84 -23.19 4.05
N LEU A 219 -13.50 -24.37 3.51
CA LEU A 219 -14.49 -25.33 3.04
C LEU A 219 -15.31 -25.94 4.19
N LEU A 220 -14.73 -26.10 5.37
CA LEU A 220 -15.46 -26.54 6.57
C LEU A 220 -16.47 -25.48 7.04
N ASP A 221 -16.05 -24.20 7.08
CA ASP A 221 -16.90 -23.07 7.45
C ASP A 221 -18.11 -22.92 6.50
N GLU A 222 -17.89 -23.14 5.20
CA GLU A 222 -18.95 -23.13 4.17
C GLU A 222 -19.77 -24.44 4.12
N ASN A 223 -19.56 -25.38 5.06
CA ASN A 223 -20.17 -26.72 5.05
C ASN A 223 -19.97 -27.51 3.74
N ALA A 224 -18.88 -27.26 3.03
CA ALA A 224 -18.57 -27.83 1.72
C ALA A 224 -17.58 -29.02 1.78
N LEU A 225 -17.13 -29.42 2.98
CA LEU A 225 -16.16 -30.49 3.19
C LEU A 225 -16.42 -31.19 4.54
N THR A 226 -16.14 -32.48 4.62
CA THR A 226 -15.97 -33.22 5.88
C THR A 226 -14.49 -33.58 6.06
N LEU A 227 -14.02 -33.56 7.31
CA LEU A 227 -12.61 -33.80 7.63
C LEU A 227 -12.45 -34.86 8.72
N THR A 228 -11.62 -35.87 8.45
CA THR A 228 -11.19 -36.86 9.45
C THR A 228 -9.68 -36.87 9.62
N ASP A 229 -9.16 -37.42 10.72
CA ASP A 229 -7.75 -37.76 10.85
C ASP A 229 -7.42 -39.08 10.13
N VAL A 230 -6.18 -39.55 10.28
CA VAL A 230 -5.67 -40.79 9.69
C VAL A 230 -6.34 -42.06 10.26
N ASP A 231 -6.90 -41.97 11.46
CA ASP A 231 -7.59 -43.06 12.16
C ASP A 231 -9.10 -43.05 11.88
N GLY A 232 -9.58 -42.05 11.13
CA GLY A 232 -10.98 -41.90 10.74
C GLY A 232 -11.83 -41.09 11.74
N ASN A 233 -11.23 -40.50 12.78
CA ASN A 233 -11.95 -39.65 13.73
C ASN A 233 -12.22 -38.29 13.11
N LYS A 234 -13.39 -37.70 13.40
CA LYS A 234 -13.73 -36.35 12.94
C LYS A 234 -12.78 -35.32 13.55
N VAL A 235 -12.29 -34.39 12.72
CA VAL A 235 -11.44 -33.27 13.16
C VAL A 235 -12.29 -32.01 13.31
N GLU A 236 -12.35 -31.45 14.51
CA GLU A 236 -13.14 -30.25 14.81
C GLU A 236 -12.27 -29.01 15.12
N ASN A 237 -11.01 -29.19 15.52
CA ASN A 237 -10.09 -28.14 15.97
C ASN A 237 -9.21 -27.56 14.86
N ILE A 238 -9.72 -27.47 13.62
CA ILE A 238 -8.92 -27.04 12.45
C ILE A 238 -8.30 -25.64 12.62
N ILE A 239 -9.01 -24.74 13.29
CA ILE A 239 -8.56 -23.37 13.54
C ILE A 239 -7.37 -23.35 14.50
N GLU A 240 -7.43 -24.13 15.58
CA GLU A 240 -6.33 -24.23 16.55
C GLU A 240 -5.08 -24.86 15.92
N LEU A 241 -5.27 -25.91 15.11
CA LEU A 241 -4.19 -26.51 14.33
C LEU A 241 -3.58 -25.50 13.35
N GLY A 242 -4.42 -24.73 12.64
CA GLY A 242 -3.97 -23.65 11.77
C GLY A 242 -3.13 -22.60 12.51
N ARG A 243 -3.57 -22.16 13.69
CA ARG A 243 -2.83 -21.20 14.55
C ARG A 243 -1.49 -21.74 15.04
N SER A 244 -1.40 -23.05 15.30
CA SER A 244 -0.15 -23.69 15.73
C SER A 244 0.92 -23.69 14.63
N ILE A 245 0.50 -23.69 13.37
CA ILE A 245 1.38 -23.67 12.19
C ILE A 245 1.70 -22.23 11.77
N ASP A 246 0.70 -21.35 11.80
CA ASP A 246 0.76 -19.99 11.29
C ASP A 246 0.08 -19.03 12.27
N PRO A 247 0.83 -18.19 13.02
CA PRO A 247 0.24 -17.24 13.96
C PRO A 247 -0.76 -16.26 13.32
N ASP A 248 -0.65 -16.00 12.02
CA ASP A 248 -1.55 -15.14 11.25
C ASP A 248 -2.73 -15.89 10.61
N PHE A 249 -2.94 -17.17 10.97
CA PHE A 249 -3.93 -18.04 10.33
C PHE A 249 -5.34 -17.44 10.31
N ASP A 250 -5.80 -16.88 11.43
CA ASP A 250 -7.14 -16.28 11.52
C ASP A 250 -7.32 -15.13 10.52
N LYS A 251 -6.35 -14.21 10.47
CA LYS A 251 -6.38 -13.07 9.54
C LYS A 251 -6.33 -13.56 8.10
N LYS A 252 -5.47 -14.55 7.80
CA LYS A 252 -5.36 -15.16 6.48
C LYS A 252 -6.66 -15.82 6.06
N LEU A 253 -7.33 -16.54 6.96
CA LEU A 253 -8.62 -17.18 6.71
C LEU A 253 -9.71 -16.14 6.46
N THR A 254 -9.80 -15.07 7.26
CA THR A 254 -10.79 -14.01 7.04
C THR A 254 -10.60 -13.32 5.68
N VAL A 255 -9.36 -12.96 5.33
CA VAL A 255 -9.04 -12.33 4.04
C VAL A 255 -9.25 -13.30 2.87
N TYR A 256 -8.91 -14.59 3.06
CA TYR A 256 -9.18 -15.63 2.07
C TYR A 256 -10.68 -15.74 1.78
N GLY A 257 -11.51 -15.83 2.83
CA GLY A 257 -12.97 -15.91 2.69
C GLY A 257 -13.57 -14.66 2.05
N ASP A 258 -13.09 -13.46 2.41
CA ASP A 258 -13.52 -12.22 1.75
C ASP A 258 -13.22 -12.22 0.25
N MET A 259 -12.01 -12.63 -0.14
CA MET A 259 -11.66 -12.78 -1.55
C MET A 259 -12.56 -13.79 -2.27
N ARG A 260 -12.84 -14.95 -1.67
CA ARG A 260 -13.73 -15.96 -2.26
C ARG A 260 -15.15 -15.43 -2.48
N ARG A 261 -15.71 -14.72 -1.48
CA ARG A 261 -17.03 -14.07 -1.58
C ARG A 261 -17.08 -12.99 -2.66
N LYS A 262 -15.98 -12.26 -2.88
CA LYS A 262 -15.84 -11.28 -3.97
C LYS A 262 -15.57 -11.92 -5.35
N GLY A 263 -15.69 -13.24 -5.47
CA GLY A 263 -15.49 -13.99 -6.72
C GLY A 263 -14.03 -14.07 -7.17
N LEU A 264 -13.07 -13.81 -6.28
CA LEU A 264 -11.65 -13.95 -6.54
C LEU A 264 -11.20 -15.40 -6.29
N ILE A 265 -10.10 -15.76 -6.94
CA ILE A 265 -9.46 -17.07 -6.79
C ILE A 265 -8.09 -16.86 -6.12
N PRO A 266 -8.01 -16.90 -4.78
CA PRO A 266 -6.74 -16.87 -4.08
C PRO A 266 -6.02 -18.22 -4.13
N LYS A 267 -4.71 -18.18 -4.40
CA LYS A 267 -3.79 -19.31 -4.31
C LYS A 267 -2.55 -18.90 -3.52
N THR A 268 -1.77 -19.88 -3.05
CA THR A 268 -0.51 -19.59 -2.33
C THR A 268 0.38 -18.63 -3.12
N GLY A 269 0.82 -17.57 -2.44
CA GLY A 269 1.74 -16.55 -2.96
C GLY A 269 3.21 -16.86 -2.69
N TYR A 270 3.52 -18.01 -2.07
CA TYR A 270 4.86 -18.34 -1.56
C TYR A 270 5.99 -18.10 -2.56
N LYS A 271 5.80 -18.50 -3.83
CA LYS A 271 6.79 -18.31 -4.91
C LYS A 271 7.09 -16.84 -5.23
N PHE A 272 6.28 -15.91 -4.75
CA PHE A 272 6.42 -14.47 -4.89
C PHE A 272 6.62 -13.77 -3.54
N GLY A 273 6.97 -14.51 -2.47
CA GLY A 273 7.11 -13.94 -1.13
C GLY A 273 5.87 -13.18 -0.66
N SER A 274 4.69 -13.57 -1.13
CA SER A 274 3.39 -13.00 -0.74
C SER A 274 2.52 -14.05 -0.07
N HIS A 275 1.54 -13.59 0.70
CA HIS A 275 0.56 -14.48 1.31
C HIS A 275 -0.27 -15.17 0.23
N PHE A 276 -0.79 -14.38 -0.72
CA PHE A 276 -1.57 -14.90 -1.84
C PHE A 276 -1.10 -14.34 -3.18
N ARG A 277 -1.31 -15.15 -4.22
CA ARG A 277 -1.47 -14.70 -5.60
C ARG A 277 -2.95 -14.84 -5.94
N VAL A 278 -3.55 -13.81 -6.51
CA VAL A 278 -5.01 -13.73 -6.64
C VAL A 278 -5.38 -13.53 -8.10
N TYR A 279 -6.36 -14.31 -8.57
CA TYR A 279 -6.87 -14.24 -9.93
C TYR A 279 -8.29 -13.67 -9.90
N LYS A 280 -8.59 -12.77 -10.82
CA LYS A 280 -9.95 -12.28 -11.08
C LYS A 280 -10.79 -13.30 -11.83
N ARG A 281 -10.14 -14.07 -12.70
CA ARG A 281 -10.76 -15.08 -13.55
C ARG A 281 -9.79 -16.24 -13.77
N PRO A 282 -10.28 -17.42 -14.19
CA PRO A 282 -9.43 -18.56 -14.49
C PRO A 282 -8.43 -18.19 -15.60
N ASN A 283 -7.15 -18.05 -15.26
CA ASN A 283 -6.12 -17.61 -16.19
C ASN A 283 -4.76 -18.21 -15.82
N LYS A 284 -3.81 -18.23 -16.77
CA LYS A 284 -2.45 -18.72 -16.57
C LYS A 284 -1.66 -17.85 -15.58
N HIS A 285 -1.93 -16.55 -15.54
CA HIS A 285 -1.22 -15.59 -14.70
C HIS A 285 -2.20 -14.91 -13.74
N SER A 286 -1.81 -14.81 -12.46
CA SER A 286 -2.58 -14.06 -11.45
C SER A 286 -2.54 -12.55 -11.73
N ASP A 287 -3.59 -11.84 -11.34
CA ASP A 287 -3.73 -10.39 -11.48
C ASP A 287 -3.03 -9.64 -10.35
N TYR A 288 -3.11 -10.19 -9.13
CA TYR A 288 -2.60 -9.55 -7.92
C TYR A 288 -1.59 -10.43 -7.18
N LEU A 289 -0.67 -9.77 -6.48
CA LEU A 289 0.00 -10.31 -5.30
C LEU A 289 -0.60 -9.62 -4.08
N LEU A 290 -0.94 -10.38 -3.05
CA LEU A 290 -1.56 -9.86 -1.84
C LEU A 290 -0.72 -10.17 -0.60
N HIS A 291 -0.46 -9.14 0.20
CA HIS A 291 0.20 -9.22 1.50
C HIS A 291 -0.75 -8.74 2.60
N ILE A 292 -0.92 -9.54 3.64
CA ILE A 292 -1.65 -9.15 4.85
C ILE A 292 -0.64 -8.57 5.83
N VAL A 293 -0.84 -7.32 6.26
CA VAL A 293 0.15 -6.60 7.10
C VAL A 293 -0.53 -5.69 8.13
N ASP A 294 -0.08 -5.72 9.38
CA ASP A 294 -0.47 -4.74 10.41
C ASP A 294 0.32 -3.45 10.28
N THR A 295 1.63 -3.59 10.14
CA THR A 295 2.58 -2.49 10.01
C THR A 295 3.55 -2.82 8.90
N LEU A 296 3.71 -1.87 7.98
CA LEU A 296 4.57 -2.01 6.82
C LEU A 296 5.83 -1.17 7.02
N SER A 297 6.99 -1.82 6.92
CA SER A 297 8.25 -1.08 6.75
C SER A 297 8.38 -0.59 5.31
N LEU A 298 8.97 0.59 5.10
CA LEU A 298 9.16 1.10 3.73
C LEU A 298 10.04 0.18 2.85
N PRO A 299 11.07 -0.52 3.38
CA PRO A 299 11.84 -1.48 2.58
C PRO A 299 11.02 -2.69 2.17
N GLU A 300 10.15 -3.20 3.06
CA GLU A 300 9.22 -4.28 2.73
C GLU A 300 8.21 -3.84 1.66
N MET A 301 7.65 -2.64 1.79
CA MET A 301 6.78 -2.06 0.75
C MET A 301 7.51 -2.00 -0.59
N SER A 302 8.75 -1.47 -0.60
CA SER A 302 9.56 -1.34 -1.81
C SER A 302 9.84 -2.69 -2.46
N LYS A 303 10.26 -3.69 -1.67
CA LYS A 303 10.52 -5.05 -2.13
C LYS A 303 9.27 -5.69 -2.75
N SER A 304 8.13 -5.59 -2.06
CA SER A 304 6.86 -6.17 -2.52
C SER A 304 6.36 -5.51 -3.80
N VAL A 305 6.42 -4.18 -3.90
CA VAL A 305 6.01 -3.43 -5.11
C VAL A 305 6.95 -3.73 -6.29
N ARG A 306 8.28 -3.73 -6.08
CA ARG A 306 9.26 -4.07 -7.12
C ARG A 306 9.06 -5.50 -7.64
N LEU A 307 8.81 -6.44 -6.74
CA LEU A 307 8.55 -7.83 -7.11
C LEU A 307 7.28 -7.94 -7.95
N ALA A 308 6.16 -7.37 -7.49
CA ALA A 308 4.91 -7.37 -8.25
C ALA A 308 5.08 -6.74 -9.64
N HIS A 309 5.78 -5.60 -9.72
CA HIS A 309 6.10 -4.94 -10.98
C HIS A 309 6.91 -5.84 -11.94
N SER A 310 7.94 -6.53 -11.43
CA SER A 310 8.78 -7.43 -12.25
C SER A 310 8.01 -8.59 -12.90
N VAL A 311 6.95 -9.07 -12.23
CA VAL A 311 6.09 -10.16 -12.73
C VAL A 311 4.78 -9.65 -13.33
N ARG A 312 4.69 -8.34 -13.61
CA ARG A 312 3.53 -7.64 -14.21
C ARG A 312 2.22 -7.89 -13.45
N LYS A 313 2.26 -7.74 -12.12
CA LYS A 313 1.12 -7.87 -11.22
C LYS A 313 0.92 -6.59 -10.43
N LYS A 314 -0.31 -6.37 -9.97
CA LYS A 314 -0.63 -5.33 -9.00
C LYS A 314 -0.30 -5.80 -7.59
N MET A 315 0.28 -4.93 -6.78
CA MET A 315 0.60 -5.21 -5.39
C MET A 315 -0.54 -4.72 -4.49
N LEU A 316 -1.18 -5.63 -3.76
CA LEU A 316 -2.23 -5.35 -2.80
C LEU A 316 -1.73 -5.61 -1.37
N PHE A 317 -2.00 -4.68 -0.49
CA PHE A 317 -1.92 -4.89 0.95
C PHE A 317 -3.33 -4.99 1.52
N ALA A 318 -3.55 -5.89 2.47
CA ALA A 318 -4.84 -6.08 3.10
C ALA A 318 -4.72 -6.18 4.62
N ASN A 319 -5.75 -5.72 5.33
CA ASN A 319 -5.94 -6.01 6.74
C ASN A 319 -7.40 -5.75 7.14
N LEU A 320 -7.74 -6.11 8.37
CA LEU A 320 -9.01 -5.82 8.98
C LEU A 320 -9.01 -4.43 9.61
N ILE A 321 -10.06 -3.65 9.34
CA ILE A 321 -10.37 -2.40 10.03
C ILE A 321 -11.81 -2.50 10.48
N MET A 322 -12.05 -2.42 11.79
CA MET A 322 -13.39 -2.61 12.39
C MET A 322 -14.07 -3.90 11.90
N ASN A 323 -13.32 -5.01 11.87
CA ASN A 323 -13.74 -6.34 11.38
C ASN A 323 -14.08 -6.43 9.88
N GLU A 324 -13.86 -5.37 9.10
CA GLU A 324 -14.01 -5.41 7.64
C GLU A 324 -12.65 -5.53 6.96
N VAL A 325 -12.54 -6.42 5.97
CA VAL A 325 -11.32 -6.53 5.17
C VAL A 325 -11.22 -5.35 4.23
N LYS A 326 -10.12 -4.61 4.33
CA LYS A 326 -9.80 -3.47 3.45
C LYS A 326 -8.56 -3.77 2.62
N TYR A 327 -8.50 -3.19 1.42
CA TYR A 327 -7.44 -3.45 0.43
C TYR A 327 -6.85 -2.17 -0.12
N ILE A 328 -5.53 -2.06 -0.09
CA ILE A 328 -4.77 -0.94 -0.65
C ILE A 328 -3.93 -1.45 -1.81
N GLU A 329 -4.09 -0.85 -2.99
CA GLU A 329 -3.17 -1.00 -4.11
C GLU A 329 -2.03 0.00 -3.97
N VAL A 330 -0.80 -0.49 -4.08
CA VAL A 330 0.41 0.33 -4.11
C VAL A 330 1.15 0.06 -5.42
N GLU A 331 1.38 1.10 -6.20
CA GLU A 331 2.10 1.02 -7.48
C GLU A 331 3.31 1.94 -7.47
N TRP A 332 4.41 1.49 -8.08
CA TRP A 332 5.54 2.37 -8.35
C TRP A 332 5.08 3.49 -9.29
N PHE A 333 5.43 4.72 -8.94
CA PHE A 333 5.01 5.91 -9.65
C PHE A 333 6.23 6.71 -10.06
N ARG A 334 6.22 7.23 -11.29
CA ARG A 334 7.20 8.21 -11.76
C ARG A 334 6.47 9.53 -12.00
N PRO A 335 6.67 10.55 -11.15
CA PRO A 335 6.12 11.88 -11.38
C PRO A 335 6.70 12.53 -12.63
#